data_AF-A0A0P4R1N6-F1
#
_entry.id   AF-A0A0P4R1N6-F1
#
_cell.length_a   1.000
_cell.length_b   1.000
_cell.length_c   1.000
_cell.angle_alpha   90.00
_cell.angle_beta   90.00
_cell.angle_gamma   90.00
#
_symmetry.space_group_name_H-M   'P 1'
#
loop_
_entity.id
_entity.type
_entity.pdbx_description
1 polymer ?
#
loop_
_entity_poly.entity_id
_entity_poly.type
_entity_poly.pdbx_seq_one_letter_code
_entity_poly.pdbx_strand_id
1 'polypeptide(L)'
;MTHSVLLAEDDRPIRTALERALTLEGYQVTAVADGIQALAAAHRERPDVILLDVMMPGIDGLQVCQVLRAEQDRTPILMLTARVETADRIAGLDAGADDYVVKPFEVEEVFARLRALLRRTTAGAAGAEDGEGPGTGPDAAEEPGETGGGAESGGAYEARVADSGVVEAADLRIDGPSRRAWRGERELELTRTEFELLELLARNAGIVLDHSTIYDRIWGYDFGPGSKNLAVYVGYLRRKVDVPGSRPLIHTVRGVGYVLRED
;
A
#
# COMPACT_ATOMS: atom_id res chain seq x y z
N MET A 1 11.58 6.17 -15.89
CA MET A 1 12.14 4.80 -16.02
C MET A 1 10.98 3.85 -16.23
N THR A 2 11.15 2.85 -17.07
CA THR A 2 10.15 1.78 -17.23
C THR A 2 10.31 0.80 -16.07
N HIS A 3 9.23 0.52 -15.35
CA HIS A 3 9.26 -0.45 -14.24
C HIS A 3 9.08 -1.87 -14.79
N SER A 4 9.78 -2.81 -14.17
CA SER A 4 9.74 -4.24 -14.44
C SER A 4 8.73 -4.94 -13.50
N VAL A 5 7.91 -5.82 -14.08
CA VAL A 5 6.85 -6.56 -13.38
C VAL A 5 7.04 -8.04 -13.64
N LEU A 6 7.15 -8.83 -12.57
CA LEU A 6 7.02 -10.28 -12.66
C LEU A 6 5.55 -10.65 -12.42
N LEU A 7 4.91 -11.27 -13.41
CA LEU A 7 3.54 -11.77 -13.32
C LEU A 7 3.55 -13.29 -13.23
N ALA A 8 3.13 -13.84 -12.09
CA ALA A 8 2.99 -15.28 -11.87
C ALA A 8 1.51 -15.62 -11.68
N GLU A 9 0.93 -16.33 -12.66
CA GLU A 9 -0.49 -16.69 -12.72
C GLU A 9 -0.59 -17.98 -13.53
N ASP A 10 -1.25 -19.03 -13.04
CA ASP A 10 -1.31 -20.31 -13.75
C ASP A 10 -2.41 -20.30 -14.84
N ASP A 11 -3.53 -19.59 -14.61
CA ASP A 11 -4.59 -19.41 -15.61
C ASP A 11 -4.07 -18.62 -16.82
N ARG A 12 -3.94 -19.32 -17.95
CA ARG A 12 -3.38 -18.75 -19.19
C ARG A 12 -4.22 -17.58 -19.72
N PRO A 13 -5.56 -17.65 -19.83
CA PRO A 13 -6.38 -16.49 -20.18
C PRO A 13 -6.12 -15.25 -19.31
N ILE A 14 -6.11 -15.38 -17.98
CA ILE A 14 -5.87 -14.26 -17.05
C ILE A 14 -4.45 -13.72 -17.24
N ARG A 15 -3.44 -14.59 -17.24
CA ARG A 15 -2.03 -14.21 -17.43
C ARG A 15 -1.83 -13.45 -18.74
N THR A 16 -2.39 -13.93 -19.84
CA THR A 16 -2.27 -13.30 -21.16
C THR A 16 -2.95 -11.93 -21.20
N ALA A 17 -4.11 -11.80 -20.55
CA ALA A 17 -4.84 -10.53 -20.49
C ALA A 17 -4.06 -9.48 -19.69
N LEU A 18 -3.57 -9.85 -18.50
CA LEU A 18 -2.77 -8.99 -17.64
C LEU A 18 -1.43 -8.61 -18.29
N GLU A 19 -0.70 -9.57 -18.85
CA GLU A 19 0.59 -9.33 -19.53
C GLU A 19 0.44 -8.30 -20.65
N ARG A 20 -0.59 -8.45 -21.50
CA ARG A 20 -0.89 -7.50 -22.57
C ARG A 20 -1.22 -6.13 -22.03
N ALA A 21 -2.10 -6.06 -21.03
CA ALA A 21 -2.53 -4.79 -20.48
C ALA A 21 -1.36 -4.04 -19.81
N LEU A 22 -0.55 -4.74 -19.00
CA LEU A 22 0.65 -4.18 -18.37
C LEU A 22 1.67 -3.70 -19.40
N THR A 23 1.90 -4.48 -20.47
CA THR A 23 2.83 -4.08 -21.53
C THR A 23 2.34 -2.83 -22.26
N LEU A 24 1.02 -2.70 -22.50
CA LEU A 24 0.43 -1.51 -23.12
C LEU A 24 0.55 -0.26 -22.23
N GLU A 25 0.48 -0.41 -20.91
CA GLU A 25 0.77 0.65 -19.94
C GLU A 25 2.27 1.00 -19.85
N GLY A 26 3.13 0.29 -20.59
CA GLY A 26 4.55 0.57 -20.70
C GLY A 26 5.42 -0.11 -19.65
N TYR A 27 4.93 -1.12 -18.93
CA TYR A 27 5.73 -1.97 -18.05
C TYR A 27 6.56 -2.98 -18.85
N GLN A 28 7.75 -3.35 -18.33
CA GLN A 28 8.49 -4.52 -18.79
C GLN A 28 7.98 -5.75 -18.04
N VAL A 29 7.31 -6.68 -18.72
CA VAL A 29 6.65 -7.81 -18.06
C VAL A 29 7.39 -9.11 -18.32
N THR A 30 7.70 -9.83 -17.24
CA THR A 30 8.09 -11.24 -17.28
C THR A 30 6.92 -12.06 -16.77
N ALA A 31 6.26 -12.83 -17.64
CA ALA A 31 5.12 -13.67 -17.28
C ALA A 31 5.53 -15.15 -17.10
N VAL A 32 5.15 -15.75 -15.98
CA VAL A 32 5.44 -17.13 -15.60
C VAL A 32 4.16 -17.85 -15.16
N ALA A 33 4.14 -19.18 -15.20
CA ALA A 33 2.93 -19.98 -14.98
C ALA A 33 2.90 -20.75 -13.66
N ASP A 34 3.97 -20.72 -12.86
CA ASP A 34 4.07 -21.45 -11.60
C ASP A 34 5.06 -20.81 -10.63
N GLY A 35 5.02 -21.24 -9.37
CA GLY A 35 5.86 -20.68 -8.31
C GLY A 35 7.36 -20.98 -8.44
N ILE A 36 7.75 -22.07 -9.10
CA ILE A 36 9.18 -22.39 -9.31
C ILE A 36 9.78 -21.38 -10.30
N GLN A 37 9.07 -21.12 -11.40
CA GLN A 37 9.46 -20.11 -12.38
C GLN A 37 9.45 -18.71 -11.75
N ALA A 38 8.47 -18.40 -10.88
CA ALA A 38 8.39 -17.13 -10.18
C ALA A 38 9.62 -16.90 -9.29
N LEU A 39 10.00 -17.88 -8.46
CA LEU A 39 11.21 -17.78 -7.64
C LEU A 39 12.47 -17.61 -8.49
N ALA A 40 12.62 -18.41 -9.55
CA ALA A 40 13.78 -18.32 -10.43
C ALA A 40 13.88 -16.96 -11.14
N ALA A 41 12.76 -16.43 -11.62
CA ALA A 41 12.70 -15.12 -12.28
C ALA A 41 12.97 -13.98 -11.30
N ALA A 42 12.37 -14.00 -10.10
CA ALA A 42 12.58 -12.99 -9.08
C ALA A 42 14.06 -12.84 -8.71
N HIS A 43 14.76 -13.97 -8.51
CA HIS A 43 16.20 -13.99 -8.20
C HIS A 43 17.07 -13.46 -9.33
N ARG A 44 16.74 -13.83 -10.57
CA ARG A 44 17.55 -13.50 -11.75
C ARG A 44 17.37 -12.05 -12.17
N GLU A 45 16.14 -11.57 -12.16
CA GLU A 45 15.75 -10.32 -12.81
C GLU A 45 15.56 -9.17 -11.81
N ARG A 46 15.30 -9.48 -10.53
CA ARG A 46 15.00 -8.51 -9.47
C ARG A 46 13.97 -7.46 -9.92
N PRO A 47 12.73 -7.88 -10.18
CA PRO A 47 11.68 -6.99 -10.68
C PRO A 47 11.35 -5.89 -9.67
N ASP A 48 10.82 -4.77 -10.14
CA ASP A 48 10.38 -3.66 -9.28
C ASP A 48 9.12 -3.99 -8.48
N VAL A 49 8.32 -4.94 -8.97
CA VAL A 49 7.09 -5.44 -8.32
C VAL A 49 6.71 -6.81 -8.85
N ILE A 50 6.07 -7.63 -8.00
CA ILE A 50 5.60 -8.97 -8.34
C ILE A 50 4.07 -9.02 -8.22
N LEU A 51 3.40 -9.47 -9.28
CA LEU A 51 2.00 -9.93 -9.26
C LEU A 51 1.98 -11.45 -9.10
N LEU A 52 1.32 -11.93 -8.06
CA LEU A 52 1.43 -13.33 -7.66
C LEU A 52 0.05 -13.92 -7.38
N ASP A 53 -0.38 -14.86 -8.21
CA ASP A 53 -1.56 -15.65 -7.90
C ASP A 53 -1.31 -16.53 -6.68
N VAL A 54 -2.29 -16.55 -5.78
CA VAL A 54 -2.27 -17.39 -4.59
C VAL A 54 -2.36 -18.86 -5.00
N MET A 55 -3.22 -19.19 -5.95
CA MET A 55 -3.58 -20.58 -6.25
C MET A 55 -2.83 -21.11 -7.48
N MET A 56 -1.53 -21.38 -7.34
CA MET A 56 -0.73 -22.01 -8.40
C MET A 56 -0.41 -23.48 -8.08
N PRO A 57 -0.26 -24.37 -9.08
CA PRO A 57 0.12 -25.75 -8.86
C PRO A 57 1.58 -25.89 -8.40
N GLY A 58 1.83 -26.88 -7.55
CA GLY A 58 3.17 -27.15 -7.01
C GLY A 58 3.50 -26.19 -5.88
N ILE A 59 4.34 -25.19 -6.15
CA ILE A 59 4.62 -24.10 -5.21
C ILE A 59 3.56 -23.02 -5.41
N ASP A 60 2.74 -22.81 -4.40
CA ASP A 60 1.69 -21.78 -4.43
C ASP A 60 2.25 -20.38 -4.18
N GLY A 61 1.44 -19.34 -4.42
CA GLY A 61 1.89 -17.95 -4.26
C GLY A 61 2.28 -17.59 -2.83
N LEU A 62 1.64 -18.19 -1.83
CA LEU A 62 1.94 -17.91 -0.42
C LEU A 62 3.33 -18.42 -0.06
N GLN A 63 3.66 -19.63 -0.52
CA GLN A 63 4.99 -20.22 -0.35
C GLN A 63 6.06 -19.43 -1.07
N VAL A 64 5.80 -18.97 -2.31
CA VAL A 64 6.74 -18.07 -3.03
C VAL A 64 7.00 -16.81 -2.21
N CYS A 65 5.95 -16.17 -1.68
CA CYS A 65 6.07 -14.97 -0.87
C CYS A 65 6.89 -15.24 0.41
N GLN A 66 6.60 -16.32 1.13
CA GLN A 66 7.32 -16.73 2.34
C GLN A 66 8.81 -16.96 2.08
N VAL A 67 9.17 -17.63 0.98
CA VAL A 67 10.57 -17.88 0.59
C VAL A 67 11.30 -16.56 0.35
N LEU A 68 10.74 -15.68 -0.49
CA LEU A 68 11.34 -14.38 -0.79
C LEU A 68 11.53 -13.54 0.49
N ARG A 69 10.54 -13.53 1.38
CA ARG A 69 10.63 -12.78 2.65
C ARG A 69 11.65 -13.39 3.63
N ALA A 70 11.77 -14.72 3.68
CA ALA A 70 12.81 -15.38 4.47
C ALA A 70 14.23 -15.01 3.99
N GLU A 71 14.39 -14.82 2.68
CA GLU A 71 15.62 -14.37 2.02
C GLU A 71 15.88 -12.86 2.17
N GLN A 72 15.05 -12.14 2.93
CA GLN A 72 15.09 -10.68 3.09
C GLN A 72 14.85 -9.92 1.79
N ASP A 73 14.24 -10.54 0.79
CA ASP A 73 13.76 -9.85 -0.40
C ASP A 73 12.57 -8.96 0.00
N ARG A 74 12.66 -7.67 -0.35
CA ARG A 74 11.69 -6.63 -0.01
C ARG A 74 10.95 -6.09 -1.23
N THR A 75 11.10 -6.74 -2.39
CA THR A 75 10.35 -6.40 -3.59
C THR A 75 8.85 -6.44 -3.28
N PRO A 76 8.09 -5.38 -3.61
CA PRO A 76 6.65 -5.32 -3.35
C PRO A 76 5.91 -6.47 -4.03
N ILE A 77 5.01 -7.13 -3.30
CA ILE A 77 4.18 -8.23 -3.80
C ILE A 77 2.70 -7.84 -3.74
N LEU A 78 2.04 -7.85 -4.90
CA LEU A 78 0.59 -7.76 -5.04
C LEU A 78 0.02 -9.16 -5.29
N MET A 79 -0.76 -9.69 -4.34
CA MET A 79 -1.36 -11.00 -4.50
C MET A 79 -2.69 -10.95 -5.28
N LEU A 80 -2.90 -11.92 -6.17
CA LEU A 80 -4.19 -12.15 -6.81
C LEU A 80 -4.87 -13.32 -6.10
N THR A 81 -6.09 -13.15 -5.59
CA THR A 81 -6.77 -14.21 -4.81
C THR A 81 -8.19 -14.44 -5.27
N ALA A 82 -8.53 -15.70 -5.57
CA ALA A 82 -9.90 -16.12 -5.87
C ALA A 82 -10.79 -16.21 -4.62
N ARG A 83 -10.19 -16.27 -3.43
CA ARG A 83 -10.93 -16.53 -2.20
C ARG A 83 -11.19 -15.23 -1.45
N VAL A 84 -12.48 -14.95 -1.31
CA VAL A 84 -13.00 -13.83 -0.52
C VAL A 84 -13.02 -14.12 0.98
N GLU A 85 -12.63 -15.32 1.38
CA GLU A 85 -12.67 -15.71 2.79
C GLU A 85 -11.54 -15.08 3.58
N THR A 86 -11.88 -14.75 4.82
CA THR A 86 -10.98 -14.09 5.76
C THR A 86 -9.68 -14.87 5.99
N ALA A 87 -9.73 -16.21 5.93
CA ALA A 87 -8.60 -17.09 6.23
C ALA A 87 -7.50 -17.04 5.16
N ASP A 88 -7.82 -17.19 3.88
CA ASP A 88 -6.81 -17.24 2.80
C ASP A 88 -6.06 -15.91 2.66
N ARG A 89 -6.73 -14.81 2.97
CA ARG A 89 -6.14 -13.48 2.88
C ARG A 89 -5.31 -13.10 4.11
N ILE A 90 -5.67 -13.62 5.30
CA ILE A 90 -4.77 -13.57 6.47
C ILE A 90 -3.48 -14.32 6.12
N ALA A 91 -3.58 -15.51 5.53
CA ALA A 91 -2.41 -16.28 5.13
C ALA A 91 -1.51 -15.52 4.13
N GLY A 92 -2.09 -14.76 3.19
CA GLY A 92 -1.34 -13.85 2.30
C GLY A 92 -0.55 -12.76 3.03
N LEU A 93 -1.15 -12.16 4.05
CA LEU A 93 -0.49 -11.12 4.83
C LEU A 93 0.57 -11.70 5.77
N ASP A 94 0.26 -12.83 6.42
CA ASP A 94 1.21 -13.56 7.27
C ASP A 94 2.41 -14.08 6.46
N ALA A 95 2.21 -14.35 5.16
CA ALA A 95 3.29 -14.67 4.22
C ALA A 95 4.17 -13.46 3.87
N GLY A 96 3.71 -12.23 4.13
CA GLY A 96 4.45 -10.98 3.91
C GLY A 96 4.11 -10.24 2.62
N ALA A 97 2.92 -10.46 2.04
CA ALA A 97 2.43 -9.68 0.91
C ALA A 97 2.13 -8.22 1.31
N ASP A 98 2.32 -7.28 0.37
CA ASP A 98 2.15 -5.84 0.61
C ASP A 98 0.71 -5.36 0.35
N ASP A 99 0.05 -5.99 -0.63
CA ASP A 99 -1.34 -5.73 -1.01
C ASP A 99 -1.93 -6.97 -1.71
N TYR A 100 -3.25 -6.98 -1.93
CA TYR A 100 -3.94 -8.03 -2.66
C TYR A 100 -5.09 -7.47 -3.50
N VAL A 101 -5.48 -8.23 -4.52
CA VAL A 101 -6.65 -8.02 -5.36
C VAL A 101 -7.48 -9.29 -5.36
N VAL A 102 -8.78 -9.13 -5.18
CA VAL A 102 -9.74 -10.23 -5.18
C VAL A 102 -10.21 -10.50 -6.61
N LYS A 103 -10.15 -11.74 -7.07
CA LYS A 103 -10.78 -12.20 -8.33
C LYS A 103 -12.29 -12.38 -8.10
N PRO A 104 -13.17 -12.01 -9.05
CA PRO A 104 -12.85 -11.29 -10.30
C PRO A 104 -12.52 -9.82 -10.03
N PHE A 105 -11.59 -9.28 -10.80
CA PHE A 105 -11.14 -7.89 -10.68
C PHE A 105 -11.19 -7.15 -12.01
N GLU A 106 -11.27 -5.82 -11.91
CA GLU A 106 -11.03 -4.93 -13.03
C GLU A 106 -9.53 -4.70 -13.20
N VAL A 107 -9.06 -4.64 -14.45
CA VAL A 107 -7.62 -4.44 -14.75
C VAL A 107 -7.12 -3.10 -14.20
N GLU A 108 -7.97 -2.07 -14.25
CA GLU A 108 -7.67 -0.75 -13.68
C GLU A 108 -7.39 -0.82 -12.18
N GLU A 109 -8.05 -1.74 -11.47
CA GLU A 109 -7.81 -1.92 -10.03
C GLU A 109 -6.40 -2.45 -9.77
N VAL A 110 -5.98 -3.46 -10.53
CA VAL A 110 -4.62 -4.01 -10.46
C VAL A 110 -3.59 -2.91 -10.72
N PHE A 111 -3.82 -2.06 -11.72
CA PHE A 111 -2.89 -0.97 -12.07
C PHE A 111 -2.81 0.10 -10.99
N ALA A 112 -3.92 0.49 -10.38
CA ALA A 112 -3.92 1.47 -9.31
C ALA A 112 -3.08 0.99 -8.12
N ARG A 113 -3.24 -0.28 -7.72
CA ARG A 113 -2.46 -0.89 -6.63
C ARG A 113 -0.99 -1.04 -6.98
N LEU A 114 -0.68 -1.49 -8.20
CA LEU A 114 0.69 -1.51 -8.70
C LEU A 114 1.38 -0.15 -8.63
N ARG A 115 0.71 0.89 -9.15
CA ARG A 115 1.23 2.27 -9.09
C ARG A 115 1.40 2.72 -7.64
N ALA A 116 0.47 2.38 -6.75
CA ALA A 116 0.59 2.69 -5.33
C ALA A 116 1.83 2.03 -4.70
N LEU A 117 2.08 0.75 -4.96
CA LEU A 117 3.26 0.01 -4.48
C LEU A 117 4.58 0.57 -5.02
N LEU A 118 4.60 0.95 -6.31
CA LEU A 118 5.80 1.50 -6.94
C LEU A 118 6.15 2.91 -6.46
N ARG A 119 5.16 3.82 -6.35
CA ARG A 119 5.37 5.18 -5.75
C ARG A 119 5.94 5.10 -4.34
N ARG A 120 5.52 4.07 -3.61
CA ARG A 120 5.88 3.78 -2.23
C ARG A 120 7.32 3.29 -2.07
N THR A 121 7.91 2.71 -3.10
CA THR A 121 9.30 2.22 -3.09
C THR A 121 10.28 3.35 -3.43
N THR A 122 9.90 4.25 -4.35
CA THR A 122 10.70 5.43 -4.70
C THR A 122 10.73 6.49 -3.61
N ALA A 123 9.61 6.73 -2.90
CA ALA A 123 9.57 7.65 -1.76
C ALA A 123 10.42 7.19 -0.56
N GLY A 124 10.56 5.87 -0.36
CA GLY A 124 11.41 5.29 0.70
C GLY A 124 12.90 5.38 0.41
N ALA A 125 13.29 5.44 -0.87
CA ALA A 125 14.68 5.62 -1.29
C ALA A 125 15.15 7.08 -1.14
N ALA A 126 14.28 8.05 -1.42
CA ALA A 126 14.60 9.47 -1.32
C ALA A 126 14.83 9.96 0.13
N GLY A 127 14.19 9.34 1.13
CA GLY A 127 14.38 9.69 2.54
C GLY A 127 15.66 9.13 3.20
N ALA A 128 16.44 8.31 2.48
CA ALA A 128 17.68 7.72 2.98
C ALA A 128 18.94 8.54 2.65
N GLU A 129 18.84 9.56 1.78
CA GLU A 129 19.99 10.38 1.35
C GLU A 129 20.18 11.67 2.18
N ASP A 130 19.21 12.07 3.00
CA ASP A 130 19.27 13.32 3.80
C ASP A 130 19.92 13.16 5.20
N GLY A 131 20.75 12.12 5.37
CA GLY A 131 21.35 11.72 6.66
C GLY A 131 22.79 12.15 6.91
N GLU A 132 23.39 13.02 6.09
CA GLU A 132 24.78 13.50 6.28
C GLU A 132 24.80 15.04 6.36
N GLY A 133 24.77 15.61 7.57
CA GLY A 133 25.08 17.03 7.80
C GLY A 133 26.54 17.23 8.26
N PRO A 134 26.98 18.46 8.58
CA PRO A 134 26.75 19.74 7.92
C PRO A 134 28.10 20.43 7.57
N GLY A 135 28.18 21.07 6.39
CA GLY A 135 29.32 21.92 6.00
C GLY A 135 28.99 23.39 6.18
N THR A 136 29.52 24.00 7.24
CA THR A 136 29.44 25.43 7.56
C THR A 136 30.19 26.33 6.57
N GLY A 137 29.62 27.48 6.21
CA GLY A 137 30.37 28.65 5.74
C GLY A 137 29.49 29.72 5.07
N PRO A 138 29.74 31.02 5.25
CA PRO A 138 28.66 32.00 5.48
C PRO A 138 28.49 33.09 4.40
N ASP A 139 27.35 33.77 4.50
CA ASP A 139 27.09 35.21 4.28
C ASP A 139 27.28 35.83 2.87
N ALA A 140 26.18 36.32 2.29
CA ALA A 140 26.09 37.66 1.68
C ALA A 140 24.64 37.96 1.26
N ALA A 141 24.10 39.04 1.83
CA ALA A 141 22.84 39.68 1.44
C ALA A 141 23.00 40.51 0.15
N GLU A 142 21.94 40.57 -0.67
CA GLU A 142 21.50 41.78 -1.40
C GLU A 142 20.12 41.53 -2.07
N GLU A 143 19.15 42.39 -1.75
CA GLU A 143 17.86 42.63 -2.42
C GLU A 143 17.92 44.02 -3.10
N PRO A 144 16.93 44.51 -3.90
CA PRO A 144 15.84 43.83 -4.63
C PRO A 144 15.69 44.35 -6.09
N GLY A 145 14.75 43.76 -6.85
CA GLY A 145 14.27 44.30 -8.13
C GLY A 145 12.87 43.81 -8.50
N GLU A 146 11.86 44.65 -8.24
CA GLU A 146 10.48 44.46 -8.69
C GLU A 146 10.36 44.60 -10.22
N THR A 147 9.51 43.79 -10.86
CA THR A 147 8.29 44.22 -11.58
C THR A 147 7.72 43.10 -12.45
N GLY A 148 6.39 42.99 -12.49
CA GLY A 148 5.67 42.51 -13.68
C GLY A 148 4.73 41.33 -13.45
N GLY A 149 3.46 41.62 -13.18
CA GLY A 149 2.43 40.63 -12.91
C GLY A 149 2.00 39.78 -14.11
N GLY A 150 1.37 38.65 -13.78
CA GLY A 150 0.67 37.78 -14.71
C GLY A 150 -0.10 36.73 -13.90
N ALA A 151 -1.39 37.01 -13.68
CA ALA A 151 -2.27 36.17 -12.89
C ALA A 151 -2.57 34.85 -13.62
N GLU A 152 -2.28 33.72 -12.98
CA GLU A 152 -3.01 32.48 -13.23
C GLU A 152 -3.34 31.79 -11.89
N SER A 153 -4.64 31.61 -11.72
CA SER A 153 -5.33 30.95 -10.63
C SER A 153 -4.98 29.47 -10.57
N GLY A 154 -4.30 29.07 -9.50
CA GLY A 154 -4.03 27.67 -9.14
C GLY A 154 -3.73 27.54 -7.65
N GLY A 155 -4.47 28.28 -6.82
CA GLY A 155 -4.30 28.27 -5.38
C GLY A 155 -4.96 27.08 -4.72
N ALA A 156 -4.19 26.45 -3.82
CA ALA A 156 -4.60 25.54 -2.75
C ALA A 156 -4.75 24.05 -3.11
N TYR A 157 -3.64 23.41 -3.49
CA TYR A 157 -3.20 22.14 -2.87
C TYR A 157 -1.66 22.08 -2.90
N GLU A 158 -1.02 23.14 -2.41
CA GLU A 158 0.36 23.01 -1.95
C GLU A 158 0.37 21.98 -0.83
N ALA A 159 1.12 20.91 -1.08
CA ALA A 159 1.42 19.86 -0.12
C ALA A 159 1.88 20.49 1.19
N ARG A 160 0.97 20.57 2.16
CA ARG A 160 1.33 20.80 3.55
C ARG A 160 2.15 19.59 4.00
N VAL A 161 3.45 19.84 4.07
CA VAL A 161 4.47 19.28 4.97
C VAL A 161 4.00 18.06 5.77
N ALA A 162 4.75 16.97 5.61
CA ALA A 162 4.71 15.78 6.43
C ALA A 162 4.54 16.13 7.92
N ASP A 163 3.32 16.01 8.43
CA ASP A 163 3.12 15.85 9.86
C ASP A 163 3.50 14.42 10.21
N SER A 164 4.78 14.08 10.10
CA SER A 164 5.33 12.77 10.46
C SER A 164 5.52 12.64 11.97
N GLY A 165 4.57 13.16 12.74
CA GLY A 165 4.53 13.05 14.20
C GLY A 165 3.94 11.72 14.66
N VAL A 166 4.03 11.49 15.97
CA VAL A 166 3.29 10.43 16.64
C VAL A 166 1.81 10.84 16.67
N VAL A 167 0.93 9.98 16.19
CA VAL A 167 -0.52 10.15 16.26
C VAL A 167 -1.05 9.33 17.44
N GLU A 168 -1.79 9.99 18.33
CA GLU A 168 -2.47 9.34 19.45
C GLU A 168 -3.98 9.49 19.29
N ALA A 169 -4.71 8.39 19.38
CA ALA A 169 -6.16 8.36 19.36
C ALA A 169 -6.62 7.19 20.23
N ALA A 170 -7.43 7.46 21.25
CA ALA A 170 -7.76 6.46 22.26
C ALA A 170 -6.49 5.90 22.95
N ASP A 171 -6.45 4.60 23.20
CA ASP A 171 -5.25 3.85 23.57
C ASP A 171 -4.42 3.39 22.34
N LEU A 172 -4.61 4.03 21.19
CA LEU A 172 -3.86 3.76 19.96
C LEU A 172 -2.75 4.81 19.81
N ARG A 173 -1.51 4.34 19.63
CA ARG A 173 -0.33 5.18 19.35
C ARG A 173 0.29 4.75 18.03
N ILE A 174 0.53 5.69 17.12
CA ILE A 174 1.10 5.44 15.80
C ILE A 174 2.32 6.32 15.61
N ASP A 175 3.46 5.70 15.32
CA ASP A 175 4.70 6.38 14.94
C ASP A 175 4.85 6.28 13.42
N GLY A 176 4.53 7.39 12.74
CA GLY A 176 4.62 7.51 11.28
C GLY A 176 6.01 7.20 10.73
N PRO A 177 7.08 7.86 11.21
CA PRO A 177 8.44 7.64 10.72
C PRO A 177 8.92 6.19 10.78
N SER A 178 8.70 5.52 11.92
CA SER A 178 9.11 4.11 12.07
C SER A 178 8.11 3.11 11.50
N ARG A 179 6.92 3.57 11.08
CA ARG A 179 5.78 2.75 10.65
C ARG A 179 5.38 1.69 11.67
N ARG A 180 5.31 2.09 12.93
CA ARG A 180 4.95 1.21 14.05
C ARG A 180 3.71 1.74 14.74
N ALA A 181 2.84 0.84 15.16
CA ALA A 181 1.62 1.19 15.86
C ALA A 181 1.44 0.30 17.08
N TRP A 182 0.80 0.83 18.11
CA TRP A 182 0.54 0.13 19.37
C TRP A 182 -0.91 0.32 19.77
N ARG A 183 -1.48 -0.71 20.41
CA ARG A 183 -2.75 -0.66 21.12
C ARG A 183 -2.47 -0.93 22.60
N GLY A 184 -2.59 0.09 23.44
CA GLY A 184 -2.01 0.10 24.78
C GLY A 184 -0.51 -0.14 24.71
N GLU A 185 -0.03 -1.16 25.42
CA GLU A 185 1.38 -1.57 25.40
C GLU A 185 1.74 -2.54 24.27
N ARG A 186 0.73 -3.14 23.60
CA ARG A 186 0.96 -4.17 22.59
C ARG A 186 1.26 -3.55 21.23
N GLU A 187 2.39 -3.91 20.65
CA GLU A 187 2.72 -3.55 19.27
C GLU A 187 1.82 -4.30 18.27
N LEU A 188 1.37 -3.59 17.24
CA LEU A 188 0.55 -4.11 16.17
C LEU A 188 1.44 -4.50 14.99
N GLU A 189 1.40 -5.77 14.61
CA GLU A 189 2.02 -6.26 13.38
C GLU A 189 1.12 -5.93 12.19
N LEU A 190 1.35 -4.78 11.57
CA LEU A 190 0.57 -4.28 10.45
C LEU A 190 1.36 -4.43 9.14
N THR A 191 0.65 -4.81 8.07
CA THR A 191 1.22 -4.61 6.73
C THR A 191 1.25 -3.12 6.40
N ARG A 192 1.94 -2.78 5.32
CA ARG A 192 2.09 -1.38 4.90
C ARG A 192 0.74 -0.70 4.66
N THR A 193 -0.15 -1.35 3.92
CA THR A 193 -1.47 -0.80 3.58
C THR A 193 -2.40 -0.74 4.79
N GLU A 194 -2.31 -1.71 5.70
CA GLU A 194 -3.02 -1.64 6.99
C GLU A 194 -2.54 -0.46 7.83
N PHE A 195 -1.22 -0.26 7.95
CA PHE A 195 -0.65 0.87 8.67
C PHE A 195 -1.14 2.20 8.11
N GLU A 196 -1.05 2.40 6.79
CA GLU A 196 -1.50 3.64 6.13
C GLU A 196 -2.99 3.89 6.33
N LEU A 197 -3.83 2.85 6.26
CA LEU A 197 -5.27 2.96 6.53
C LEU A 197 -5.54 3.31 8.00
N LEU A 198 -4.84 2.67 8.93
CA LEU A 198 -4.99 2.93 10.36
C LEU A 198 -4.54 4.35 10.72
N GLU A 199 -3.40 4.78 10.16
CA GLU A 199 -2.87 6.14 10.32
C GLU A 199 -3.84 7.18 9.76
N LEU A 200 -4.37 6.95 8.55
CA LEU A 200 -5.36 7.83 7.94
C LEU A 200 -6.61 7.97 8.83
N LEU A 201 -7.12 6.85 9.35
CA LEU A 201 -8.29 6.87 10.25
C LEU A 201 -7.98 7.54 11.58
N ALA A 202 -6.81 7.30 12.17
CA ALA A 202 -6.40 7.88 13.46
C ALA A 202 -6.18 9.39 13.37
N ARG A 203 -5.55 9.88 12.28
CA ARG A 203 -5.39 11.32 12.02
C ARG A 203 -6.74 12.04 11.83
N ASN A 204 -7.78 11.29 11.48
CA ASN A 204 -9.14 11.79 11.29
C ASN A 204 -10.08 11.22 12.36
N ALA A 205 -9.59 10.97 13.59
CA ALA A 205 -10.40 10.43 14.67
C ALA A 205 -11.66 11.30 14.91
N GLY A 206 -12.81 10.64 15.05
CA GLY A 206 -14.13 11.28 15.17
C GLY A 206 -14.75 11.77 13.85
N ILE A 207 -14.01 11.78 12.74
CA ILE A 207 -14.50 12.19 11.41
C ILE A 207 -14.79 10.95 10.57
N VAL A 208 -15.97 10.91 9.94
CA VAL A 208 -16.32 9.85 9.00
C VAL A 208 -15.60 10.10 7.68
N LEU A 209 -14.72 9.17 7.30
CA LEU A 209 -14.10 9.15 5.99
C LEU A 209 -14.93 8.27 5.06
N ASP A 210 -15.36 8.83 3.93
CA ASP A 210 -16.07 8.07 2.90
C ASP A 210 -15.13 7.14 2.11
N HIS A 211 -15.72 6.17 1.40
CA HIS A 211 -14.94 5.18 0.64
C HIS A 211 -14.04 5.83 -0.41
N SER A 212 -14.53 6.80 -1.16
CA SER A 212 -13.78 7.47 -2.23
C SER A 212 -12.56 8.20 -1.69
N THR A 213 -12.71 8.90 -0.57
CA THR A 213 -11.62 9.59 0.13
C THR A 213 -10.55 8.62 0.60
N ILE A 214 -10.95 7.50 1.22
CA ILE A 214 -9.98 6.49 1.66
C ILE A 214 -9.26 5.89 0.45
N TYR A 215 -9.99 5.56 -0.61
CA TYR A 215 -9.42 4.96 -1.80
C TYR A 215 -8.41 5.90 -2.49
N ASP A 216 -8.76 7.16 -2.66
CA ASP A 216 -7.88 8.19 -3.21
C ASP A 216 -6.64 8.40 -2.33
N ARG A 217 -6.79 8.48 -1.01
CA ARG A 217 -5.64 8.71 -0.10
C ARG A 217 -4.64 7.56 -0.05
N ILE A 218 -5.11 6.31 -0.11
CA ILE A 218 -4.25 5.12 0.07
C ILE A 218 -3.72 4.60 -1.28
N TRP A 219 -4.55 4.65 -2.33
CA TRP A 219 -4.22 4.09 -3.65
C TRP A 219 -4.14 5.13 -4.77
N GLY A 220 -4.69 6.34 -4.58
CA GLY A 220 -4.72 7.40 -5.60
C GLY A 220 -5.74 7.16 -6.70
N TYR A 221 -6.81 6.43 -6.39
CA TYR A 221 -7.86 6.06 -7.34
C TYR A 221 -9.13 5.64 -6.59
N ASP A 222 -10.31 6.03 -7.06
CA ASP A 222 -11.59 5.57 -6.52
C ASP A 222 -12.12 4.36 -7.31
N PHE A 223 -12.16 3.18 -6.67
CA PHE A 223 -12.66 1.93 -7.27
C PHE A 223 -14.20 1.88 -7.39
N GLY A 224 -14.90 2.90 -6.93
CA GLY A 224 -16.34 3.00 -7.02
C GLY A 224 -17.08 2.09 -6.02
N PRO A 225 -18.43 2.15 -6.02
CA PRO A 225 -19.28 1.59 -4.97
C PRO A 225 -19.33 0.05 -4.95
N GLY A 226 -18.87 -0.62 -6.01
CA GLY A 226 -18.84 -2.08 -6.10
C GLY A 226 -17.61 -2.74 -5.47
N SER A 227 -16.55 -1.96 -5.20
CA SER A 227 -15.29 -2.50 -4.69
C SER A 227 -15.41 -2.93 -3.23
N LYS A 228 -15.18 -4.21 -2.97
CA LYS A 228 -15.28 -4.80 -1.62
C LYS A 228 -13.98 -4.67 -0.82
N ASN A 229 -12.88 -4.23 -1.43
CA ASN A 229 -11.55 -4.36 -0.85
C ASN A 229 -11.35 -3.52 0.41
N LEU A 230 -11.89 -2.30 0.47
CA LEU A 230 -11.76 -1.48 1.67
C LEU A 230 -12.41 -2.14 2.90
N ALA A 231 -13.59 -2.74 2.73
CA ALA A 231 -14.27 -3.46 3.83
C ALA A 231 -13.43 -4.64 4.33
N VAL A 232 -12.65 -5.25 3.45
CA VAL A 232 -11.75 -6.34 3.80
C VAL A 232 -10.58 -5.82 4.65
N TYR A 233 -9.90 -4.77 4.20
CA TYR A 233 -8.82 -4.13 4.96
C TYR A 233 -9.28 -3.63 6.34
N VAL A 234 -10.47 -3.04 6.42
CA VAL A 234 -11.05 -2.65 7.71
C VAL A 234 -11.31 -3.86 8.60
N GLY A 235 -11.78 -4.98 8.03
CA GLY A 235 -11.93 -6.22 8.77
C GLY A 235 -10.62 -6.73 9.38
N TYR A 236 -9.48 -6.44 8.76
CA TYR A 236 -8.16 -6.88 9.23
C TYR A 236 -7.67 -6.02 10.35
N LEU A 237 -7.76 -4.70 10.15
CA LEU A 237 -7.46 -3.74 11.19
C LEU A 237 -8.27 -4.02 12.44
N ARG A 238 -9.58 -4.25 12.33
CA ARG A 238 -10.42 -4.61 13.49
C ARG A 238 -9.90 -5.83 14.23
N ARG A 239 -9.48 -6.90 13.55
CA ARG A 239 -8.93 -8.09 14.24
C ARG A 239 -7.61 -7.81 14.95
N LYS A 240 -6.78 -6.94 14.39
CA LYS A 240 -5.47 -6.58 14.97
C LYS A 240 -5.60 -5.52 16.06
N VAL A 241 -6.57 -4.62 15.95
CA VAL A 241 -6.77 -3.44 16.82
C VAL A 241 -7.77 -3.71 17.94
N ASP A 242 -8.87 -4.43 17.68
CA ASP A 242 -9.97 -4.69 18.61
C ASP A 242 -9.80 -6.07 19.26
N VAL A 243 -8.76 -6.21 20.08
CA VAL A 243 -8.48 -7.45 20.82
C VAL A 243 -9.54 -7.74 21.89
N PRO A 244 -9.74 -9.01 22.28
CA PRO A 244 -10.70 -9.37 23.33
C PRO A 244 -10.49 -8.55 24.61
N GLY A 245 -11.55 -7.90 25.08
CA GLY A 245 -11.54 -7.04 26.28
C GLY A 245 -11.24 -5.56 26.01
N SER A 246 -10.83 -5.19 24.79
CA SER A 246 -10.71 -3.78 24.38
C SER A 246 -12.03 -3.25 23.77
N ARG A 247 -12.21 -1.93 23.81
CA ARG A 247 -13.34 -1.29 23.12
C ARG A 247 -13.07 -1.18 21.62
N PRO A 248 -14.02 -1.54 20.74
CA PRO A 248 -13.85 -1.39 19.31
C PRO A 248 -13.60 0.07 18.93
N LEU A 249 -12.58 0.33 18.12
CA LEU A 249 -12.25 1.70 17.70
C LEU A 249 -12.70 2.01 16.28
N ILE A 250 -12.75 1.03 15.38
CA ILE A 250 -13.06 1.26 13.97
C ILE A 250 -14.53 0.92 13.71
N HIS A 251 -15.33 1.91 13.40
CA HIS A 251 -16.78 1.78 13.23
C HIS A 251 -17.20 1.97 11.78
N THR A 252 -18.25 1.26 11.36
CA THR A 252 -18.82 1.39 10.02
C THR A 252 -20.00 2.34 10.05
N VAL A 253 -19.95 3.39 9.25
CA VAL A 253 -21.09 4.26 8.96
C VAL A 253 -21.72 3.76 7.67
N ARG A 254 -22.80 2.99 7.82
CA ARG A 254 -23.41 2.23 6.71
C ARG A 254 -23.75 3.14 5.53
N GLY A 255 -23.22 2.79 4.35
CA GLY A 255 -23.45 3.53 3.12
C GLY A 255 -22.58 4.79 2.93
N VAL A 256 -21.71 5.11 3.89
CA VAL A 256 -20.83 6.28 3.84
C VAL A 256 -19.37 5.85 3.87
N GLY A 257 -18.95 5.19 4.96
CA GLY A 257 -17.56 4.78 5.13
C GLY A 257 -17.23 4.38 6.56
N TYR A 258 -16.08 4.85 7.06
CA TYR A 258 -15.50 4.40 8.33
C TYR A 258 -15.06 5.57 9.21
N VAL A 259 -15.09 5.36 10.52
CA VAL A 259 -14.63 6.33 11.51
C VAL A 259 -13.86 5.60 12.61
N LEU A 260 -12.79 6.23 13.10
CA LEU A 260 -12.10 5.80 14.32
C LEU A 260 -12.59 6.65 15.51
N ARG A 261 -13.13 6.02 16.55
CA ARG A 261 -13.60 6.70 17.77
C ARG A 261 -13.71 5.75 18.97
N GLU A 262 -13.64 6.30 20.17
CA GLU A 262 -14.01 5.62 21.41
C GLU A 262 -15.52 5.76 21.64
N ASP A 263 -16.25 4.64 21.66
CA ASP A 263 -17.64 4.58 22.12
C ASP A 263 -17.72 4.01 23.56
#